data_AF-A0A537LPK0-F1
#
_entry.id   AF-A0A537LPK0-F1
#
_cell.length_a   1.000
_cell.length_b   1.000
_cell.length_c   1.000
_cell.angle_alpha   90.00
_cell.angle_beta   90.00
_cell.angle_gamma   90.00
#
_symmetry.space_group_name_H-M   'P 1'
#
loop_
_entity.id
_entity.type
_entity.pdbx_description
1 polymer ?
#
loop_
_entity_poly.entity_id
_entity_poly.type
_entity_poly.pdbx_seq_one_letter_code
_entity_poly.pdbx_strand_id
1 'polypeptide(L)'
;MPNAMRHPRALRAARAGEAGIVLIQVIAFSIVLAMITFALVSLSISEYATANSADRGMRALYIADAAVERAIAVLRADTNWNDGVGADKNANNATWQPLWDQFQAGGAGNAVSQTYPAGGGGSSGLYSLYVKRPGAGTYNPADNIWVRAIGQAGKGMRSIEILLHRLTPLDFSVYSAQSYQVSSGGGNVTMHGSAYFYQDLGLKAVKTGVYNDRQILSTDAAPYTNQLYVKGTLDMSTGNPTVGTLTQPMYGVHAGTLNLKGGTGSIHTLELDNVIPNIPYPSVSGYISSLLTNKTYGNVLSGPQTQLVVCTGSGPYTQTWSANVTFGSSYFFIPTQANAGCTNPPTTSADYMLIWDPGKSAPLQLNTAQQSTPVFIPGVVVINQNVSYTGVGTLVVQTTGGGTGLDTGSGQILASNPASYSNGQNPCGYPNPTTMPKTDLLAFVIAGNVTMQGSGTTCSQEQDVVIIAGASGTSTFTSSKKVNVYGVVITEQLDTTQNPDFYQMPDILQNVPGPVSTIATYNTTMPVVVWQWRELLN
;
A
#
# COMPACT_ATOMS: atom_id res chain seq x y z
N MET A 1 -92.93 -77.17 65.01
CA MET A 1 -93.31 -75.81 65.43
C MET A 1 -92.14 -75.19 66.18
N PRO A 2 -91.78 -73.91 65.99
CA PRO A 2 -91.70 -73.19 64.72
C PRO A 2 -90.43 -72.31 64.59
N ASN A 3 -90.20 -71.78 63.38
CA ASN A 3 -89.51 -70.52 63.01
C ASN A 3 -87.97 -70.45 63.10
N ALA A 4 -87.21 -69.87 62.16
CA ALA A 4 -87.50 -69.26 60.87
C ALA A 4 -86.20 -68.96 60.09
N MET A 5 -86.31 -69.02 58.75
CA MET A 5 -85.78 -68.09 57.74
C MET A 5 -84.27 -67.94 57.37
N ARG A 6 -84.04 -68.23 56.07
CA ARG A 6 -83.39 -67.44 54.98
C ARG A 6 -81.85 -67.53 54.75
N HIS A 7 -81.55 -67.94 53.50
CA HIS A 7 -80.29 -67.86 52.72
C HIS A 7 -79.69 -66.42 52.57
N PRO A 8 -78.64 -66.18 51.73
CA PRO A 8 -77.20 -66.45 51.92
C PRO A 8 -76.34 -65.17 51.68
N ARG A 9 -75.13 -64.99 52.24
CA ARG A 9 -74.24 -63.87 51.80
C ARG A 9 -72.75 -64.18 51.80
N ALA A 10 -72.28 -64.50 50.59
CA ALA A 10 -71.17 -63.89 49.86
C ALA A 10 -69.88 -63.47 50.62
N LEU A 11 -68.80 -64.18 50.28
CA LEU A 11 -67.45 -63.68 49.98
C LEU A 11 -67.25 -62.16 50.12
N ARG A 12 -66.53 -61.75 51.16
CA ARG A 12 -65.72 -60.50 51.16
C ARG A 12 -64.45 -60.70 51.98
N ALA A 13 -63.51 -61.46 51.40
CA ALA A 13 -62.12 -61.46 51.81
C ALA A 13 -61.26 -61.34 50.54
N ALA A 14 -61.29 -60.16 49.90
CA ALA A 14 -60.32 -59.71 48.89
C ALA A 14 -60.75 -58.32 48.38
N ARG A 15 -60.32 -57.22 49.03
CA ARG A 15 -60.34 -55.86 48.43
C ARG A 15 -59.55 -54.81 49.22
N ALA A 16 -58.45 -55.21 49.88
CA ALA A 16 -57.55 -54.28 50.57
C ALA A 16 -56.14 -54.18 49.94
N GLY A 17 -55.83 -54.95 48.89
CA GLY A 17 -54.52 -54.95 48.21
C GLY A 17 -54.43 -54.14 46.91
N GLU A 18 -55.54 -53.98 46.18
CA GLU A 18 -55.52 -53.33 44.85
C GLU A 18 -55.43 -51.80 44.94
N ALA A 19 -56.04 -51.16 45.95
CA ALA A 19 -56.00 -49.71 46.12
C ALA A 19 -54.61 -49.17 46.49
N GLY A 20 -53.82 -49.93 47.27
CA GLY A 20 -52.47 -49.53 47.67
C GLY A 20 -51.45 -49.64 46.53
N ILE A 21 -51.55 -50.69 45.70
CA ILE A 21 -50.70 -50.87 44.51
C ILE A 21 -51.04 -49.81 43.46
N VAL A 22 -52.34 -49.52 43.24
CA VAL A 22 -52.77 -48.45 42.32
C VAL A 22 -52.27 -47.07 42.80
N LEU A 23 -52.31 -46.78 44.10
CA LEU A 23 -51.78 -45.53 44.64
C LEU A 23 -50.26 -45.40 44.43
N ILE A 24 -49.50 -46.47 44.71
CA ILE A 24 -48.04 -46.49 44.48
C ILE A 24 -47.73 -46.33 42.99
N GLN A 25 -48.48 -46.98 42.12
CA GLN A 25 -48.31 -46.87 40.67
C GLN A 25 -48.65 -45.45 40.18
N VAL A 26 -49.72 -44.82 40.67
CA VAL A 26 -50.06 -43.43 40.35
C VAL A 26 -48.99 -42.45 40.84
N ILE A 27 -48.45 -42.64 42.05
CA ILE A 27 -47.36 -41.82 42.58
C ILE A 27 -46.08 -42.01 41.75
N ALA A 28 -45.71 -43.27 41.44
CA ALA A 28 -44.55 -43.57 40.62
C ALA A 28 -44.69 -42.98 39.21
N PHE A 29 -45.84 -43.12 38.57
CA PHE A 29 -46.12 -42.48 37.28
C PHE A 29 -46.07 -40.95 37.38
N SER A 30 -46.61 -40.36 38.45
CA SER A 30 -46.58 -38.91 38.65
C SER A 30 -45.16 -38.38 38.83
N ILE A 31 -44.31 -39.10 39.57
CA ILE A 31 -42.89 -38.75 39.76
C ILE A 31 -42.13 -38.87 38.43
N VAL A 32 -42.33 -39.96 37.68
CA VAL A 32 -41.71 -40.14 36.37
C VAL A 32 -42.15 -39.05 35.38
N LEU A 33 -43.45 -38.72 35.36
CA LEU A 33 -43.97 -37.64 34.51
C LEU A 33 -43.39 -36.28 34.89
N ALA A 34 -43.26 -35.99 36.19
CA ALA A 34 -42.64 -34.76 36.69
C ALA A 34 -41.15 -34.68 36.31
N MET A 35 -40.42 -35.79 36.41
CA MET A 35 -39.01 -35.87 36.01
C MET A 35 -38.83 -35.65 34.50
N ILE A 36 -39.67 -36.28 33.66
CA ILE A 36 -39.63 -36.09 32.20
C ILE A 36 -39.94 -34.62 31.85
N THR A 37 -40.94 -34.03 32.50
CA THR A 37 -41.31 -32.62 32.29
C THR A 37 -40.17 -31.69 32.69
N PHE A 38 -39.52 -31.95 33.84
CA PHE A 38 -38.39 -31.17 34.30
C PHE A 38 -37.17 -31.30 33.36
N ALA A 39 -36.91 -32.51 32.85
CA ALA A 39 -35.84 -32.76 31.89
C ALA A 39 -36.09 -32.03 30.56
N LEU A 40 -37.31 -32.08 30.04
CA LEU A 40 -37.71 -31.36 28.82
C LEU A 40 -37.58 -29.85 28.98
N VAL A 41 -38.07 -29.28 30.10
CA VAL A 41 -37.91 -27.84 30.39
C VAL A 41 -36.45 -27.45 30.49
N SER A 42 -35.62 -28.26 31.16
CA SER A 42 -34.18 -28.01 31.28
C SER A 42 -33.46 -28.07 29.93
N LEU A 43 -33.82 -29.04 29.07
CA LEU A 43 -33.31 -29.15 27.70
C LEU A 43 -33.72 -27.93 26.87
N SER A 44 -35.01 -27.54 26.88
CA SER A 44 -35.48 -26.38 26.14
C SER A 44 -34.83 -25.07 26.62
N ILE A 45 -34.62 -24.89 27.92
CA ILE A 45 -33.89 -23.73 28.47
C ILE A 45 -32.42 -23.76 28.00
N SER A 46 -31.77 -24.92 27.99
CA SER A 46 -30.38 -25.08 27.56
C SER A 46 -30.19 -24.83 26.06
N GLU A 47 -31.07 -25.37 25.21
CA GLU A 47 -31.06 -25.12 23.76
C GLU A 47 -31.37 -23.66 23.45
N TYR A 48 -32.37 -23.08 24.11
CA TYR A 48 -32.70 -21.66 23.96
C TYR A 48 -31.57 -20.75 24.43
N ALA A 49 -30.89 -21.09 25.53
CA ALA A 49 -29.73 -20.34 26.01
C ALA A 49 -28.55 -20.45 25.03
N THR A 50 -28.32 -21.63 24.46
CA THR A 50 -27.26 -21.87 23.47
C THR A 50 -27.54 -21.13 22.17
N ALA A 51 -28.77 -21.19 21.65
CA ALA A 51 -29.20 -20.47 20.45
C ALA A 51 -29.13 -18.95 20.64
N ASN A 52 -29.56 -18.44 21.79
CA ASN A 52 -29.43 -17.01 22.11
C ASN A 52 -27.97 -16.57 22.27
N SER A 53 -27.11 -17.44 22.80
CA SER A 53 -25.67 -17.16 22.90
C SER A 53 -25.03 -17.08 21.51
N ALA A 54 -25.39 -18.00 20.61
CA ALA A 54 -24.92 -18.00 19.22
C ALA A 54 -25.44 -16.78 18.45
N ASP A 55 -26.72 -16.44 18.55
CA ASP A 55 -27.31 -15.24 17.91
C ASP A 55 -26.65 -13.95 18.42
N ARG A 56 -26.44 -13.83 19.73
CA ARG A 56 -25.70 -12.68 20.30
C ARG A 56 -24.25 -12.63 19.84
N GLY A 57 -23.58 -13.78 19.69
CA GLY A 57 -22.24 -13.88 19.14
C GLY A 57 -22.17 -13.38 17.70
N MET A 58 -23.09 -13.83 16.85
CA MET A 58 -23.20 -13.38 15.46
C MET A 58 -23.49 -11.88 15.36
N ARG A 59 -24.45 -11.37 16.15
CA ARG A 59 -24.73 -9.92 16.20
C ARG A 59 -23.52 -9.13 16.66
N ALA A 60 -22.79 -9.61 17.67
CA ALA A 60 -21.56 -8.98 18.13
C ALA A 60 -20.49 -8.94 17.03
N LEU A 61 -20.38 -9.99 16.21
CA LEU A 61 -19.48 -10.01 15.06
C LEU A 61 -19.89 -8.99 14.00
N TYR A 62 -21.18 -8.92 13.63
CA TYR A 62 -21.69 -7.91 12.70
C TYR A 62 -21.46 -6.48 13.18
N ILE A 63 -21.60 -6.23 14.48
CA ILE A 63 -21.30 -4.92 15.08
C ILE A 63 -19.79 -4.63 15.00
N ALA A 64 -18.93 -5.63 15.25
CA ALA A 64 -17.48 -5.46 15.14
C ALA A 64 -17.06 -5.16 13.68
N ASP A 65 -17.65 -5.84 12.71
CA ASP A 65 -17.40 -5.64 11.28
C ASP A 65 -17.88 -4.26 10.82
N ALA A 66 -19.08 -3.84 11.22
CA ALA A 66 -19.55 -2.48 10.95
C ALA A 66 -18.68 -1.40 11.64
N ALA A 67 -18.08 -1.71 12.80
CA ALA A 67 -17.13 -0.84 13.46
C ALA A 67 -15.79 -0.78 12.70
N VAL A 68 -15.34 -1.86 12.06
CA VAL A 68 -14.19 -1.85 11.13
C VAL A 68 -14.44 -0.84 10.00
N GLU A 69 -15.60 -0.89 9.36
CA GLU A 69 -15.96 0.06 8.30
C GLU A 69 -15.95 1.51 8.79
N ARG A 70 -16.42 1.75 10.02
CA ARG A 70 -16.32 3.06 10.68
C ARG A 70 -14.86 3.48 10.88
N ALA A 71 -13.99 2.58 11.35
CA ALA A 71 -12.57 2.86 11.53
C ALA A 71 -11.89 3.23 10.20
N ILE A 72 -12.20 2.49 9.12
CA ILE A 72 -11.71 2.79 7.77
C ILE A 72 -12.15 4.19 7.33
N ALA A 73 -13.42 4.56 7.55
CA ALA A 73 -13.93 5.88 7.18
C ALA A 73 -13.24 7.01 7.96
N VAL A 74 -13.02 6.82 9.27
CA VAL A 74 -12.33 7.78 10.14
C VAL A 74 -10.87 7.94 9.73
N LEU A 75 -10.16 6.84 9.53
CA LEU A 75 -8.74 6.84 9.15
C LEU A 75 -8.52 7.33 7.71
N ARG A 76 -9.44 7.06 6.78
CA ARG A 76 -9.38 7.59 5.41
C ARG A 76 -9.46 9.12 5.37
N ALA A 77 -10.22 9.72 6.28
CA ALA A 77 -10.33 11.17 6.39
C ALA A 77 -9.08 11.83 6.98
N ASP A 78 -8.19 11.03 7.59
CA ASP A 78 -6.92 11.48 8.13
C ASP A 78 -5.82 11.35 7.06
N THR A 79 -5.21 12.48 6.70
CA THR A 79 -4.19 12.53 5.65
C THR A 79 -2.80 12.10 6.12
N ASN A 80 -2.58 11.84 7.43
CA ASN A 80 -1.29 11.40 7.94
C ASN A 80 -1.39 10.58 9.23
N TRP A 81 -1.11 9.28 9.18
CA TRP A 81 -1.23 8.41 10.37
C TRP A 81 0.01 8.37 11.28
N ASN A 82 0.87 9.39 11.19
CA ASN A 82 2.07 9.48 12.00
C ASN A 82 2.35 10.90 12.57
N ASP A 83 1.44 11.86 12.41
CA ASP A 83 1.61 13.20 13.01
C ASP A 83 1.00 13.34 14.40
N GLY A 84 0.25 12.35 14.88
CA GLY A 84 -0.42 12.40 16.18
C GLY A 84 -1.60 13.37 16.21
N VAL A 85 -2.20 13.65 15.06
CA VAL A 85 -3.36 14.53 14.87
C VAL A 85 -4.50 13.74 14.22
N GLY A 86 -5.75 14.09 14.53
CA GLY A 86 -6.88 13.40 13.91
C GLY A 86 -7.04 11.98 14.43
N ALA A 87 -7.14 11.00 13.54
CA ALA A 87 -7.50 9.63 13.86
C ALA A 87 -6.37 8.86 14.56
N ASP A 88 -5.12 9.18 14.24
CA ASP A 88 -3.93 8.54 14.82
C ASP A 88 -3.49 9.15 16.17
N LYS A 89 -4.19 10.18 16.67
CA LYS A 89 -3.81 10.98 17.85
C LYS A 89 -3.35 10.16 19.06
N ASN A 90 -4.01 9.05 19.35
CA ASN A 90 -3.69 8.20 20.50
C ASN A 90 -2.76 7.03 20.13
N ALA A 91 -2.49 6.79 18.84
CA ALA A 91 -1.79 5.60 18.37
C ALA A 91 -0.33 5.59 18.81
N ASN A 92 0.12 4.44 19.32
CA ASN A 92 1.53 4.19 19.63
C ASN A 92 1.91 2.76 19.21
N ASN A 93 3.20 2.43 19.27
CA ASN A 93 3.73 1.13 18.83
C ASN A 93 3.70 0.04 19.92
N ALA A 94 3.38 0.38 21.18
CA ALA A 94 3.44 -0.54 22.30
C ALA A 94 2.09 -1.21 22.58
N THR A 95 1.04 -0.41 22.67
CA THR A 95 -0.26 -0.81 23.24
C THR A 95 -1.41 -0.38 22.34
N TRP A 96 -2.53 -1.09 22.46
CA TRP A 96 -3.78 -0.70 21.84
C TRP A 96 -4.34 0.52 22.56
N GLN A 97 -4.64 1.57 21.79
CA GLN A 97 -5.17 2.83 22.30
C GLN A 97 -6.50 3.14 21.62
N PRO A 98 -7.46 3.82 22.28
CA PRO A 98 -8.73 4.14 21.63
C PRO A 98 -8.54 4.94 20.33
N LEU A 99 -9.27 4.57 19.28
CA LEU A 99 -9.33 5.36 18.05
C LEU A 99 -10.01 6.70 18.35
N TRP A 100 -9.42 7.80 17.89
CA TRP A 100 -10.06 9.11 17.94
C TRP A 100 -10.96 9.28 16.71
N ASP A 101 -12.27 9.37 16.93
CA ASP A 101 -13.28 9.53 15.87
C ASP A 101 -13.81 10.97 15.89
N GLN A 102 -13.46 11.71 14.84
CA GLN A 102 -13.85 13.11 14.64
C GLN A 102 -15.33 13.29 14.24
N PHE A 103 -16.00 12.21 13.85
CA PHE A 103 -17.36 12.22 13.32
C PHE A 103 -18.40 11.68 14.32
N GLN A 104 -18.05 11.55 15.61
CA GLN A 104 -18.98 11.05 16.63
C GLN A 104 -20.15 12.00 16.88
N ALA A 105 -21.32 11.42 17.17
CA ALA A 105 -22.49 12.16 17.60
C ALA A 105 -22.24 12.72 19.01
N GLY A 106 -22.22 14.05 19.16
CA GLY A 106 -21.87 14.73 20.41
C GLY A 106 -20.47 15.38 20.42
N GLY A 107 -19.69 15.23 19.34
CA GLY A 107 -18.38 15.86 19.15
C GLY A 107 -17.25 14.85 19.07
N ALA A 108 -16.11 15.29 18.53
CA ALA A 108 -14.93 14.44 18.34
C ALA A 108 -14.45 13.82 19.67
N GLY A 109 -14.15 12.52 19.66
CA GLY A 109 -13.83 11.78 20.89
C GLY A 109 -13.30 10.37 20.66
N ASN A 110 -12.98 9.69 21.76
CA ASN A 110 -12.52 8.29 21.73
C ASN A 110 -13.69 7.34 21.43
N ALA A 111 -13.54 6.44 20.47
CA ALA A 111 -14.56 5.47 20.08
C ALA A 111 -14.61 4.26 21.03
N VAL A 112 -14.97 4.49 22.28
CA VAL A 112 -15.12 3.45 23.31
C VAL A 112 -16.59 3.33 23.73
N SER A 113 -17.12 2.12 23.73
CA SER A 113 -18.50 1.78 24.14
C SER A 113 -19.57 2.65 23.46
N GLN A 114 -19.40 2.88 22.17
CA GLN A 114 -20.31 3.68 21.34
C GLN A 114 -21.53 2.86 20.92
N THR A 115 -22.69 3.48 20.83
CA THR A 115 -23.94 2.80 20.44
C THR A 115 -23.95 2.47 18.94
N TYR A 116 -24.40 1.27 18.59
CA TYR A 116 -24.65 0.84 17.21
C TYR A 116 -26.17 0.73 16.91
N PRO A 117 -26.67 1.28 15.78
CA PRO A 117 -25.94 2.10 14.80
C PRO A 117 -25.59 3.49 15.36
N ALA A 118 -24.52 4.08 14.85
CA ALA A 118 -24.10 5.44 15.22
C ALA A 118 -25.14 6.47 14.74
N GLY A 119 -25.49 7.46 15.59
CA GLY A 119 -26.35 8.59 15.19
C GLY A 119 -27.86 8.43 15.47
N GLY A 120 -28.29 7.33 16.10
CA GLY A 120 -29.68 7.13 16.52
C GLY A 120 -30.46 6.13 15.66
N GLY A 121 -31.41 5.46 16.30
CA GLY A 121 -32.02 4.21 15.85
C GLY A 121 -32.06 3.23 17.03
N GLY A 122 -32.93 2.22 17.01
CA GLY A 122 -32.98 1.24 18.12
C GLY A 122 -31.60 0.60 18.33
N SER A 123 -31.04 0.76 19.54
CA SER A 123 -29.70 0.24 19.87
C SER A 123 -29.67 -1.27 19.73
N SER A 124 -28.79 -1.76 18.86
CA SER A 124 -28.54 -3.19 18.65
C SER A 124 -27.35 -3.71 19.45
N GLY A 125 -26.56 -2.80 20.03
CA GLY A 125 -25.39 -3.12 20.84
C GLY A 125 -24.40 -1.96 20.94
N LEU A 126 -23.18 -2.28 21.40
CA LEU A 126 -22.08 -1.33 21.56
C LEU A 126 -20.88 -1.76 20.72
N TYR A 127 -20.05 -0.78 20.33
CA TYR A 127 -18.76 -1.03 19.73
C TYR A 127 -17.64 -0.21 20.38
N SER A 128 -16.42 -0.74 20.32
CA SER A 128 -15.19 -0.03 20.71
C SER A 128 -14.13 -0.23 19.64
N LEU A 129 -13.41 0.84 19.31
CA LEU A 129 -12.33 0.85 18.33
C LEU A 129 -11.01 1.22 18.99
N TYR A 130 -9.98 0.45 18.68
CA TYR A 130 -8.63 0.68 19.13
C TYR A 130 -7.66 0.68 17.95
N VAL A 131 -6.60 1.45 18.07
CA VAL A 131 -5.51 1.57 17.10
C VAL A 131 -4.16 1.27 17.75
N LYS A 132 -3.23 0.79 16.92
CA LYS A 132 -1.83 0.56 17.28
C LYS A 132 -0.94 0.77 16.06
N ARG A 133 0.19 1.45 16.22
CA ARG A 133 1.21 1.57 15.16
C ARG A 133 1.96 0.24 15.01
N PRO A 134 2.35 -0.15 13.79
CA PRO A 134 3.18 -1.32 13.57
C PRO A 134 4.52 -1.19 14.33
N GLY A 135 5.14 -2.34 14.65
CA GLY A 135 6.47 -2.36 15.22
C GLY A 135 7.50 -1.73 14.27
N ALA A 136 8.54 -1.12 14.83
CA ALA A 136 9.62 -0.53 14.04
C ALA A 136 10.24 -1.59 13.11
N GLY A 137 10.40 -1.26 11.83
CA GLY A 137 11.01 -2.13 10.82
C GLY A 137 10.10 -3.25 10.28
N THR A 138 8.83 -3.33 10.68
CA THR A 138 7.87 -4.30 10.10
C THR A 138 7.08 -3.70 8.95
N TYR A 139 6.48 -2.53 9.17
CA TYR A 139 5.71 -1.78 8.18
C TYR A 139 5.98 -0.28 8.35
N ASN A 140 5.82 0.52 7.29
CA ASN A 140 5.90 1.97 7.39
C ASN A 140 4.73 2.50 8.26
N PRO A 141 4.98 3.07 9.45
CA PRO A 141 3.90 3.55 10.33
C PRO A 141 3.14 4.75 9.76
N ALA A 142 3.68 5.45 8.75
CA ALA A 142 2.96 6.55 8.09
C ALA A 142 1.78 6.07 7.23
N ASP A 143 1.86 4.85 6.69
CA ASP A 143 0.85 4.30 5.77
C ASP A 143 0.16 3.06 6.33
N ASN A 144 0.59 2.55 7.48
CA ASN A 144 0.08 1.30 8.04
C ASN A 144 -0.32 1.47 9.49
N ILE A 145 -1.51 0.99 9.84
CA ILE A 145 -2.02 1.04 11.20
C ILE A 145 -2.84 -0.21 11.52
N TRP A 146 -2.61 -0.77 12.71
CA TRP A 146 -3.45 -1.84 13.23
C TRP A 146 -4.71 -1.25 13.83
N VAL A 147 -5.85 -1.87 13.52
CA VAL A 147 -7.15 -1.56 14.12
C VAL A 147 -7.70 -2.81 14.79
N ARG A 148 -8.23 -2.66 16.00
CA ARG A 148 -9.01 -3.66 16.70
C ARG A 148 -10.41 -3.13 16.93
N ALA A 149 -11.39 -3.80 16.34
CA ALA A 149 -12.79 -3.52 16.55
C ALA A 149 -13.41 -4.55 17.49
N ILE A 150 -14.13 -4.10 18.50
CA ILE A 150 -14.84 -4.95 19.46
C ILE A 150 -16.32 -4.63 19.34
N GLY A 151 -17.13 -5.63 19.02
CA GLY A 151 -18.59 -5.53 18.99
C GLY A 151 -19.21 -6.27 20.18
N GLN A 152 -20.26 -5.70 20.74
CA GLN A 152 -20.99 -6.24 21.88
C GLN A 152 -22.50 -6.21 21.64
N ALA A 153 -23.15 -7.37 21.77
CA ALA A 153 -24.61 -7.52 21.73
C ALA A 153 -25.09 -8.21 23.03
N GLY A 154 -25.56 -7.42 24.00
CA GLY A 154 -25.88 -7.90 25.34
C GLY A 154 -24.64 -8.47 26.04
N LYS A 155 -24.60 -9.80 26.24
CA LYS A 155 -23.44 -10.52 26.81
C LYS A 155 -22.50 -11.12 25.75
N GLY A 156 -22.88 -11.12 24.48
CA GLY A 156 -22.02 -11.59 23.39
C GLY A 156 -20.96 -10.54 23.07
N MET A 157 -19.71 -10.95 22.92
CA MET A 157 -18.60 -10.09 22.51
C MET A 157 -17.76 -10.81 21.46
N ARG A 158 -17.39 -10.07 20.41
CA ARG A 158 -16.50 -10.52 19.33
C ARG A 158 -15.55 -9.40 18.99
N SER A 159 -14.36 -9.76 18.53
CA SER A 159 -13.36 -8.79 18.13
C SER A 159 -12.66 -9.18 16.85
N ILE A 160 -12.44 -8.18 16.02
CA ILE A 160 -11.74 -8.28 14.75
C ILE A 160 -10.48 -7.43 14.87
N GLU A 161 -9.36 -7.96 14.39
CA GLU A 161 -8.15 -7.19 14.16
C GLU A 161 -7.83 -7.15 12.67
N ILE A 162 -7.48 -5.95 12.21
CA ILE A 162 -7.08 -5.72 10.83
C ILE A 162 -5.81 -4.86 10.79
N LEU A 163 -4.96 -5.14 9.80
CA LEU A 163 -3.93 -4.21 9.38
C LEU A 163 -4.50 -3.39 8.23
N LEU A 164 -4.67 -2.11 8.45
CA LEU A 164 -5.05 -1.17 7.42
C LEU A 164 -3.79 -0.59 6.78
N HIS A 165 -3.84 -0.48 5.46
CA HIS A 165 -2.83 0.16 4.65
C HIS A 165 -3.45 1.27 3.82
N ARG A 166 -2.76 2.41 3.77
CA ARG A 166 -3.10 3.55 2.95
C ARG A 166 -2.39 3.41 1.61
N LEU A 167 -3.16 3.10 0.56
CA LEU A 167 -2.61 2.96 -0.78
C LEU A 167 -2.14 4.31 -1.30
N THR A 168 -0.88 4.36 -1.70
CA THR A 168 -0.23 5.50 -2.33
C THR A 168 0.23 5.14 -3.73
N PRO A 169 0.55 6.12 -4.59
CA PRO A 169 1.19 5.84 -5.87
C PRO A 169 2.53 5.08 -5.77
N LEU A 170 3.18 5.07 -4.59
CA LEU A 170 4.46 4.39 -4.36
C LEU A 170 4.32 2.88 -4.14
N ASP A 171 3.10 2.37 -3.98
CA ASP A 171 2.81 0.94 -3.86
C ASP A 171 2.94 0.17 -5.18
N PHE A 172 3.17 0.89 -6.28
CA PHE A 172 3.19 0.33 -7.63
C PHE A 172 4.57 0.49 -8.26
N SER A 173 5.00 -0.51 -9.03
CA SER A 173 6.16 -0.37 -9.93
C SER A 173 5.92 0.71 -10.99
N VAL A 174 4.65 0.86 -11.40
CA VAL A 174 4.23 1.84 -12.39
C VAL A 174 2.83 2.38 -12.08
N TYR A 175 2.69 3.70 -12.15
CA TYR A 175 1.44 4.44 -12.07
C TYR A 175 1.32 5.35 -13.31
N SER A 176 0.19 5.27 -14.02
CA SER A 176 -0.16 6.21 -15.10
C SER A 176 -1.53 6.83 -14.90
N ALA A 177 -1.60 8.17 -15.01
CA ALA A 177 -2.87 8.92 -14.88
C ALA A 177 -3.71 8.93 -16.17
N GLN A 178 -3.10 8.62 -17.31
CA GLN A 178 -3.75 8.60 -18.63
C GLN A 178 -3.74 7.19 -19.24
N SER A 179 -4.45 7.04 -20.36
CA SER A 179 -4.50 5.77 -21.08
C SER A 179 -3.13 5.43 -21.64
N TYR A 180 -2.71 4.20 -21.39
CA TYR A 180 -1.49 3.64 -21.95
C TYR A 180 -1.86 2.52 -22.93
N GLN A 181 -1.37 2.60 -24.16
CA GLN A 181 -1.69 1.63 -25.21
C GLN A 181 -0.42 1.25 -25.96
N VAL A 182 -0.06 -0.02 -25.91
CA VAL A 182 1.05 -0.54 -26.71
C VAL A 182 0.50 -0.94 -28.09
N SER A 183 0.65 -0.09 -29.10
CA SER A 183 0.06 -0.33 -30.43
C SER A 183 0.75 -1.44 -31.23
N SER A 184 0.02 -2.06 -32.15
CA SER A 184 0.53 -3.15 -33.02
C SER A 184 1.70 -2.66 -33.88
N GLY A 185 2.90 -3.20 -33.66
CA GLY A 185 4.15 -2.78 -34.31
C GLY A 185 5.08 -1.99 -33.39
N GLY A 186 4.56 -1.50 -32.26
CA GLY A 186 5.30 -0.99 -31.12
C GLY A 186 5.77 -2.13 -30.21
N GLY A 187 6.76 -1.83 -29.39
CA GLY A 187 7.49 -2.76 -28.54
C GLY A 187 6.71 -3.67 -27.56
N ASN A 188 7.44 -4.52 -26.85
CA ASN A 188 7.02 -5.40 -25.76
C ASN A 188 7.19 -4.72 -24.40
N VAL A 189 6.15 -4.48 -23.61
CA VAL A 189 6.27 -3.90 -22.26
C VAL A 189 5.90 -4.91 -21.19
N THR A 190 6.76 -5.06 -20.20
CA THR A 190 6.50 -5.92 -19.05
C THR A 190 6.56 -5.15 -17.74
N MET A 191 5.63 -5.45 -16.85
CA MET A 191 5.53 -4.84 -15.52
C MET A 191 5.59 -5.98 -14.51
N HIS A 192 6.50 -5.87 -13.55
CA HIS A 192 6.82 -6.93 -12.61
C HIS A 192 6.55 -6.42 -11.19
N GLY A 193 5.42 -6.82 -10.61
CA GLY A 193 4.88 -6.30 -9.36
C GLY A 193 3.49 -5.67 -9.55
N SER A 194 3.12 -4.79 -8.63
CA SER A 194 1.84 -4.07 -8.67
C SER A 194 1.88 -2.93 -9.69
N ALA A 195 0.74 -2.64 -10.31
CA ALA A 195 0.60 -1.57 -11.29
C ALA A 195 -0.78 -0.88 -11.19
N TYR A 196 -0.82 0.43 -11.46
CA TYR A 196 -2.04 1.23 -11.41
C TYR A 196 -2.20 2.11 -12.66
N PHE A 197 -3.37 2.03 -13.29
CA PHE A 197 -3.77 2.85 -14.42
C PHE A 197 -5.09 3.54 -14.12
N TYR A 198 -5.07 4.87 -14.10
CA TYR A 198 -6.26 5.69 -13.82
C TYR A 198 -7.25 5.70 -15.00
N GLN A 199 -6.77 5.43 -16.22
CA GLN A 199 -7.60 5.26 -17.41
C GLN A 199 -7.38 3.85 -17.99
N ASP A 200 -7.19 3.72 -19.30
CA ASP A 200 -7.08 2.42 -19.96
C ASP A 200 -5.66 1.86 -19.93
N LEU A 201 -5.55 0.53 -19.87
CA LEU A 201 -4.32 -0.22 -20.08
C LEU A 201 -4.49 -1.15 -21.29
N GLY A 202 -3.74 -0.89 -22.36
CA GLY A 202 -3.73 -1.70 -23.57
C GLY A 202 -2.48 -2.55 -23.70
N LEU A 203 -2.62 -3.85 -23.42
CA LEU A 203 -1.57 -4.87 -23.60
C LEU A 203 -1.78 -5.57 -24.94
N LYS A 204 -1.52 -4.87 -26.05
CA LYS A 204 -1.90 -5.29 -27.40
C LYS A 204 -0.75 -5.82 -28.28
N ALA A 205 0.49 -5.77 -27.79
CA ALA A 205 1.66 -6.20 -28.55
C ALA A 205 1.98 -7.70 -28.37
N VAL A 206 3.00 -8.18 -29.08
CA VAL A 206 3.33 -9.63 -29.16
C VAL A 206 3.75 -10.20 -27.81
N LYS A 207 4.48 -9.44 -26.99
CA LYS A 207 4.88 -9.85 -25.63
C LYS A 207 4.71 -8.68 -24.66
N THR A 208 3.49 -8.51 -24.15
CA THR A 208 3.17 -7.53 -23.10
C THR A 208 2.59 -8.24 -21.89
N GLY A 209 2.85 -7.76 -20.68
CA GLY A 209 2.25 -8.41 -19.51
C GLY A 209 2.55 -7.76 -18.18
N VAL A 210 1.78 -8.19 -17.18
CA VAL A 210 1.95 -7.83 -15.77
C VAL A 210 2.20 -9.12 -15.00
N TYR A 211 3.28 -9.20 -14.23
CA TYR A 211 3.74 -10.44 -13.61
C TYR A 211 3.84 -10.30 -12.08
N ASN A 212 3.44 -11.35 -11.37
CA ASN A 212 3.51 -11.45 -9.92
C ASN A 212 4.80 -12.16 -9.45
N ASP A 213 5.95 -11.76 -10.00
CA ASP A 213 7.24 -12.39 -9.75
C ASP A 213 8.17 -11.54 -8.86
N ARG A 214 7.64 -10.44 -8.30
CA ARG A 214 8.35 -9.53 -7.40
C ARG A 214 7.69 -9.43 -6.05
N GLN A 215 8.49 -9.45 -5.00
CA GLN A 215 8.02 -9.20 -3.64
C GLN A 215 7.60 -7.74 -3.44
N ILE A 216 6.64 -7.51 -2.54
CA ILE A 216 6.36 -6.15 -2.01
C ILE A 216 7.31 -5.87 -0.85
N LEU A 217 7.48 -6.84 0.04
CA LEU A 217 8.45 -6.84 1.12
C LEU A 217 9.45 -7.96 0.92
N SER A 218 10.73 -7.73 1.21
CA SER A 218 11.78 -8.76 1.05
C SER A 218 11.53 -10.07 1.81
N THR A 219 10.64 -10.04 2.80
CA THR A 219 10.23 -11.19 3.60
C THR A 219 9.04 -11.96 3.03
N ASP A 220 8.38 -11.47 1.97
CA ASP A 220 7.18 -12.07 1.42
C ASP A 220 7.49 -13.44 0.78
N ALA A 221 6.59 -14.40 0.97
CA ALA A 221 6.63 -15.68 0.28
C ALA A 221 5.72 -15.62 -0.96
N ALA A 222 6.14 -16.29 -2.04
CA ALA A 222 5.30 -16.43 -3.23
C ALA A 222 4.11 -17.40 -2.96
N PRO A 223 2.94 -17.20 -3.62
CA PRO A 223 2.61 -16.10 -4.52
C PRO A 223 2.45 -14.77 -3.75
N TYR A 224 2.97 -13.68 -4.32
CA TYR A 224 2.99 -12.38 -3.65
C TYR A 224 1.63 -11.68 -3.75
N THR A 225 1.39 -10.70 -2.89
CA THR A 225 0.10 -9.98 -2.83
C THR A 225 0.04 -8.79 -3.81
N ASN A 226 0.69 -8.89 -4.98
CA ASN A 226 0.66 -7.80 -5.97
C ASN A 226 -0.71 -7.68 -6.63
N GLN A 227 -1.06 -6.44 -6.97
CA GLN A 227 -2.36 -6.04 -7.48
C GLN A 227 -2.22 -5.34 -8.84
N LEU A 228 -3.15 -5.59 -9.76
CA LEU A 228 -3.34 -4.79 -10.97
C LEU A 228 -4.64 -4.01 -10.87
N TYR A 229 -4.54 -2.68 -10.89
CA TYR A 229 -5.69 -1.77 -10.91
C TYR A 229 -5.77 -1.03 -12.24
N VAL A 230 -6.89 -1.13 -12.94
CA VAL A 230 -7.18 -0.41 -14.17
C VAL A 230 -8.57 0.21 -14.06
N LYS A 231 -8.64 1.51 -13.78
CA LYS A 231 -9.93 2.18 -13.57
C LYS A 231 -10.75 2.29 -14.86
N GLY A 232 -10.09 2.38 -16.02
CA GLY A 232 -10.70 2.30 -17.34
C GLY A 232 -10.81 0.86 -17.86
N THR A 233 -10.44 0.67 -19.11
CA THR A 233 -10.47 -0.62 -19.80
C THR A 233 -9.10 -1.30 -19.75
N LEU A 234 -9.06 -2.54 -19.25
CA LEU A 234 -7.96 -3.46 -19.52
C LEU A 234 -8.21 -4.15 -20.87
N ASP A 235 -7.43 -3.75 -21.88
CA ASP A 235 -7.56 -4.22 -23.24
C ASP A 235 -6.43 -5.21 -23.60
N MET A 236 -6.82 -6.46 -23.71
CA MET A 236 -6.03 -7.64 -24.09
C MET A 236 -6.64 -8.31 -25.34
N SER A 237 -7.33 -7.53 -26.19
CA SER A 237 -8.07 -8.04 -27.36
C SER A 237 -7.17 -8.48 -28.52
N THR A 238 -5.90 -8.07 -28.51
CA THR A 238 -4.91 -8.38 -29.55
C THR A 238 -3.57 -8.76 -28.92
N GLY A 239 -2.63 -9.28 -29.72
CA GLY A 239 -1.36 -9.77 -29.21
C GLY A 239 -1.47 -11.10 -28.46
N ASN A 240 -0.47 -11.37 -27.60
CA ASN A 240 -0.44 -12.49 -26.67
C ASN A 240 -0.12 -12.00 -25.23
N PRO A 241 -0.96 -11.13 -24.66
CA PRO A 241 -0.68 -10.57 -23.35
C PRO A 241 -0.87 -11.60 -22.23
N THR A 242 -0.23 -11.37 -21.10
CA THR A 242 -0.33 -12.24 -19.91
C THR A 242 -0.40 -11.40 -18.65
N VAL A 243 -1.34 -11.70 -17.75
CA VAL A 243 -1.45 -11.10 -16.42
C VAL A 243 -1.33 -12.21 -15.39
N GLY A 244 -0.30 -12.18 -14.55
CA GLY A 244 0.07 -13.28 -13.66
C GLY A 244 0.49 -14.55 -14.42
N THR A 245 0.80 -15.61 -13.69
CA THR A 245 1.04 -16.95 -14.26
C THR A 245 0.33 -18.00 -13.41
N LEU A 246 0.22 -19.24 -13.91
CA LEU A 246 -0.38 -20.34 -13.13
C LEU A 246 0.31 -20.59 -11.78
N THR A 247 1.63 -20.44 -11.72
CA THR A 247 2.42 -20.66 -10.50
C THR A 247 2.54 -19.40 -9.63
N GLN A 248 2.28 -18.23 -10.21
CA GLN A 248 2.30 -16.93 -9.54
C GLN A 248 1.13 -16.08 -10.05
N PRO A 249 -0.11 -16.40 -9.65
CA PRO A 249 -1.27 -15.59 -10.02
C PRO A 249 -1.17 -14.22 -9.32
N MET A 250 -1.68 -13.15 -9.93
CA MET A 250 -1.90 -11.89 -9.22
C MET A 250 -2.81 -12.13 -8.01
N TYR A 251 -2.67 -11.32 -6.96
CA TYR A 251 -3.63 -11.41 -5.86
C TYR A 251 -5.01 -10.94 -6.32
N GLY A 252 -5.05 -9.81 -7.01
CA GLY A 252 -6.26 -9.26 -7.61
C GLY A 252 -5.97 -8.54 -8.92
N VAL A 253 -6.95 -8.61 -9.81
CA VAL A 253 -7.01 -7.86 -11.05
C VAL A 253 -8.34 -7.13 -11.05
N HIS A 254 -8.28 -5.81 -10.92
CA HIS A 254 -9.45 -4.97 -10.76
C HIS A 254 -9.53 -4.04 -11.97
N ALA A 255 -10.53 -4.24 -12.82
CA ALA A 255 -10.67 -3.50 -14.07
C ALA A 255 -12.09 -2.96 -14.25
N GLY A 256 -12.21 -1.68 -14.62
CA GLY A 256 -13.51 -1.06 -14.88
C GLY A 256 -14.23 -1.73 -16.04
N THR A 257 -13.49 -2.12 -17.07
CA THR A 257 -13.97 -2.93 -18.20
C THR A 257 -12.86 -3.86 -18.68
N LEU A 258 -13.23 -5.06 -19.14
CA LEU A 258 -12.32 -6.03 -19.76
C LEU A 258 -12.62 -6.15 -21.26
N ASN A 259 -11.63 -5.94 -22.11
CA ASN A 259 -11.70 -6.22 -23.53
C ASN A 259 -10.70 -7.33 -23.89
N LEU A 260 -11.16 -8.58 -24.01
CA LEU A 260 -10.29 -9.76 -24.03
C LEU A 260 -10.41 -10.58 -25.32
N LYS A 261 -9.28 -11.16 -25.74
CA LYS A 261 -9.24 -12.15 -26.82
C LYS A 261 -9.57 -13.54 -26.29
N GLY A 262 -10.78 -14.03 -26.53
CA GLY A 262 -11.15 -15.42 -26.22
C GLY A 262 -11.39 -15.72 -24.73
N GLY A 263 -11.67 -14.70 -23.91
CA GLY A 263 -12.01 -14.84 -22.49
C GLY A 263 -10.85 -14.55 -21.54
N THR A 264 -10.97 -15.01 -20.29
CA THR A 264 -10.05 -14.70 -19.18
C THR A 264 -8.84 -15.62 -19.07
N GLY A 265 -8.61 -16.53 -20.02
CA GLY A 265 -7.55 -17.55 -19.93
C GLY A 265 -6.11 -17.01 -19.84
N SER A 266 -5.89 -15.74 -20.20
CA SER A 266 -4.61 -15.02 -20.08
C SER A 266 -4.49 -14.21 -18.78
N ILE A 267 -5.47 -14.27 -17.88
CA ILE A 267 -5.51 -13.59 -16.59
C ILE A 267 -5.50 -14.65 -15.49
N HIS A 268 -4.37 -14.74 -14.79
CA HIS A 268 -4.19 -15.61 -13.63
C HIS A 268 -4.24 -14.75 -12.37
N THR A 269 -5.33 -14.83 -11.61
CA THR A 269 -5.57 -14.03 -10.42
C THR A 269 -6.40 -14.80 -9.38
N LEU A 270 -6.28 -14.45 -8.10
CA LEU A 270 -7.16 -14.96 -7.04
C LEU A 270 -8.50 -14.21 -7.01
N GLU A 271 -8.48 -12.93 -7.37
CA GLU A 271 -9.66 -12.06 -7.41
C GLU A 271 -9.73 -11.31 -8.76
N LEU A 272 -10.94 -11.26 -9.34
CA LEU A 272 -11.22 -10.53 -10.58
C LEU A 272 -12.55 -9.77 -10.42
N ASP A 273 -12.47 -8.44 -10.34
CA ASP A 273 -13.64 -7.58 -10.11
C ASP A 273 -13.47 -6.18 -10.74
N ASN A 274 -14.39 -5.27 -10.41
CA ASN A 274 -14.41 -3.87 -10.84
C ASN A 274 -14.32 -2.87 -9.66
N VAL A 275 -13.80 -3.29 -8.52
CA VAL A 275 -13.61 -2.48 -7.31
C VAL A 275 -12.24 -1.83 -7.36
N ILE A 276 -12.14 -0.70 -8.08
CA ILE A 276 -10.87 0.04 -8.20
C ILE A 276 -10.84 1.22 -7.21
N PRO A 277 -9.86 1.26 -6.29
CA PRO A 277 -9.67 2.42 -5.41
C PRO A 277 -9.27 3.64 -6.23
N ASN A 278 -9.82 4.81 -5.90
CA ASN A 278 -9.44 6.05 -6.55
C ASN A 278 -8.14 6.59 -5.93
N ILE A 279 -7.00 6.24 -6.50
CA ILE A 279 -5.69 6.75 -6.07
C ILE A 279 -5.41 8.05 -6.84
N PRO A 280 -5.31 9.20 -6.17
CA PRO A 280 -5.06 10.49 -6.82
C PRO A 280 -3.63 10.57 -7.37
N TYR A 281 -3.48 11.24 -8.51
CA TYR A 281 -2.18 11.57 -9.05
C TYR A 281 -1.49 12.67 -8.22
N PRO A 282 -0.19 12.55 -7.87
CA PRO A 282 0.50 13.56 -7.06
C PRO A 282 0.55 14.94 -7.73
N SER A 283 0.30 16.00 -6.94
CA SER A 283 0.44 17.38 -7.42
C SER A 283 1.91 17.84 -7.36
N VAL A 284 2.68 17.53 -8.40
CA VAL A 284 4.09 17.94 -8.51
C VAL A 284 4.25 19.46 -8.51
N SER A 285 3.43 20.18 -9.27
CA SER A 285 3.46 21.64 -9.31
C SER A 285 3.10 22.27 -7.96
N GLY A 286 2.10 21.73 -7.26
CA GLY A 286 1.70 22.18 -5.92
C GLY A 286 2.79 21.93 -4.87
N TYR A 287 3.43 20.76 -4.92
CA TYR A 287 4.55 20.42 -4.06
C TYR A 287 5.75 21.35 -4.29
N ILE A 288 6.16 21.56 -5.55
CA ILE A 288 7.27 22.46 -5.89
C ILE A 288 6.95 23.91 -5.49
N SER A 289 5.72 24.38 -5.71
CA SER A 289 5.32 25.73 -5.29
C SER A 289 5.48 25.89 -3.78
N SER A 290 5.02 24.92 -2.99
CA SER A 290 5.19 24.91 -1.53
C SER A 290 6.66 24.88 -1.12
N LEU A 291 7.48 24.05 -1.77
CA LEU A 291 8.91 23.95 -1.54
C LEU A 291 9.63 25.30 -1.75
N LEU A 292 9.28 26.02 -2.82
CA LEU A 292 9.86 27.32 -3.15
C LEU A 292 9.37 28.43 -2.22
N THR A 293 8.08 28.46 -1.91
CA THR A 293 7.49 29.45 -0.99
C THR A 293 8.08 29.31 0.41
N ASN A 294 8.20 28.07 0.91
CA ASN A 294 8.66 27.79 2.26
C ASN A 294 10.18 27.61 2.37
N LYS A 295 10.90 27.57 1.24
CA LYS A 295 12.35 27.38 1.15
C LYS A 295 12.86 26.13 1.89
N THR A 296 12.16 25.01 1.73
CA THR A 296 12.45 23.74 2.43
C THR A 296 13.42 22.82 1.66
N TYR A 297 14.09 23.32 0.63
CA TYR A 297 15.14 22.62 -0.12
C TYR A 297 16.53 22.86 0.48
N GLY A 298 17.43 21.88 0.38
CA GLY A 298 18.70 21.90 1.13
C GLY A 298 19.85 22.67 0.47
N ASN A 299 19.75 23.02 -0.81
CA ASN A 299 20.77 23.75 -1.58
C ASN A 299 20.48 25.25 -1.68
N VAL A 300 21.43 26.01 -2.23
CA VAL A 300 21.28 27.45 -2.50
C VAL A 300 20.85 27.71 -3.93
N LEU A 301 19.89 28.61 -4.08
CA LEU A 301 19.53 29.24 -5.35
C LEU A 301 19.95 30.71 -5.29
N SER A 302 20.85 31.14 -6.17
CA SER A 302 21.37 32.51 -6.20
C SER A 302 21.83 32.92 -7.61
N GLY A 303 22.37 34.13 -7.73
CA GLY A 303 22.89 34.62 -9.01
C GLY A 303 21.80 34.95 -10.03
N PRO A 304 22.17 35.03 -11.33
CA PRO A 304 21.23 35.37 -12.40
C PRO A 304 20.07 34.39 -12.45
N GLN A 305 18.84 34.90 -12.50
CA GLN A 305 17.62 34.08 -12.61
C GLN A 305 17.49 32.99 -11.51
N THR A 306 18.05 33.22 -10.32
CA THR A 306 17.94 32.30 -9.17
C THR A 306 18.38 30.86 -9.49
N GLN A 307 19.56 30.72 -10.09
CA GLN A 307 20.15 29.45 -10.50
C GLN A 307 20.75 28.65 -9.33
N LEU A 308 20.94 27.35 -9.56
CA LEU A 308 21.59 26.44 -8.61
C LEU A 308 23.06 26.84 -8.45
N VAL A 309 23.49 26.96 -7.19
CA VAL A 309 24.90 27.09 -6.84
C VAL A 309 25.60 25.74 -6.96
N VAL A 310 26.69 25.69 -7.71
CA VAL A 310 27.54 24.50 -7.89
C VAL A 310 28.98 24.87 -7.57
N CYS A 311 29.63 24.09 -6.72
CA CYS A 311 31.03 24.27 -6.35
C CYS A 311 31.90 23.34 -7.21
N THR A 312 32.90 23.90 -7.89
CA THR A 312 33.80 23.15 -8.79
C THR A 312 35.27 23.34 -8.39
N GLY A 313 36.13 22.42 -8.83
CA GLY A 313 37.58 22.48 -8.59
C GLY A 313 38.10 21.42 -7.61
N SER A 314 39.42 21.29 -7.51
CA SER A 314 40.14 20.33 -6.65
C SER A 314 41.02 21.04 -5.59
N GLY A 315 40.55 22.19 -5.12
CA GLY A 315 41.31 23.27 -4.48
C GLY A 315 40.69 24.61 -4.91
N PRO A 316 41.05 25.75 -4.28
CA PRO A 316 40.06 26.77 -3.85
C PRO A 316 38.78 26.74 -4.67
N TYR A 317 37.73 26.15 -4.09
CA TYR A 317 36.52 25.83 -4.85
C TYR A 317 35.91 27.10 -5.40
N THR A 318 35.57 27.05 -6.68
CA THR A 318 34.93 28.17 -7.36
C THR A 318 33.43 27.95 -7.37
N GLN A 319 32.71 28.95 -6.87
CA GLN A 319 31.27 29.01 -6.97
C GLN A 319 30.87 29.30 -8.43
N THR A 320 29.99 28.48 -8.97
CA THR A 320 29.41 28.62 -10.30
C THR A 320 27.88 28.54 -10.20
N TRP A 321 27.18 29.05 -11.22
CA TRP A 321 25.73 29.02 -11.31
C TRP A 321 25.30 28.23 -12.54
N SER A 322 24.35 27.32 -12.36
CA SER A 322 23.78 26.54 -13.45
C SER A 322 22.29 26.36 -13.23
N ALA A 323 21.50 26.36 -14.31
CA ALA A 323 20.14 25.88 -14.22
C ALA A 323 20.07 24.33 -14.23
N ASN A 324 21.10 23.70 -14.81
CA ASN A 324 21.12 22.28 -15.14
C ASN A 324 22.16 21.54 -14.31
N VAL A 325 21.93 20.24 -14.11
CA VAL A 325 22.94 19.32 -13.57
C VAL A 325 23.33 18.34 -14.67
N THR A 326 24.62 18.27 -14.97
CA THR A 326 25.18 17.34 -15.96
C THR A 326 26.36 16.60 -15.34
N PHE A 327 26.29 15.28 -15.34
CA PHE A 327 27.36 14.44 -14.82
C PHE A 327 28.37 14.16 -15.92
N GLY A 328 29.54 14.81 -15.83
CA GLY A 328 30.61 14.73 -16.83
C GLY A 328 31.94 14.31 -16.24
N SER A 329 33.03 14.70 -16.88
CA SER A 329 34.40 14.33 -16.47
C SER A 329 34.98 15.18 -15.34
N SER A 330 34.31 16.26 -14.93
CA SER A 330 34.81 17.19 -13.92
C SER A 330 34.14 16.97 -12.57
N TYR A 331 34.94 17.02 -11.50
CA TYR A 331 34.44 17.01 -10.12
C TYR A 331 33.58 18.25 -9.82
N PHE A 332 32.47 18.05 -9.12
CA PHE A 332 31.69 19.14 -8.54
C PHE A 332 30.92 18.66 -7.29
N PHE A 333 30.44 19.60 -6.49
CA PHE A 333 29.44 19.31 -5.47
C PHE A 333 28.39 20.41 -5.39
N ILE A 334 27.19 20.04 -4.98
CA ILE A 334 26.13 20.98 -4.65
C ILE A 334 26.23 21.23 -3.14
N PRO A 335 26.52 22.47 -2.70
CA PRO A 335 26.63 22.77 -1.29
C PRO A 335 25.27 22.76 -0.59
N THR A 336 25.28 22.55 0.72
CA THR A 336 24.12 22.91 1.54
C THR A 336 23.95 24.43 1.59
N GLN A 337 22.82 24.89 2.13
CA GLN A 337 22.64 26.31 2.47
C GLN A 337 23.74 26.86 3.39
N ALA A 338 24.27 26.05 4.31
CA ALA A 338 25.31 26.47 5.25
C ALA A 338 26.68 26.68 4.59
N ASN A 339 26.97 25.99 3.49
CA ASN A 339 28.23 26.09 2.74
C ASN A 339 28.06 26.80 1.39
N ALA A 340 27.13 27.76 1.32
CA ALA A 340 26.75 28.47 0.09
C ALA A 340 27.93 29.04 -0.71
N GLY A 341 28.97 29.52 -0.01
CA GLY A 341 30.13 30.18 -0.60
C GLY A 341 31.21 29.24 -1.12
N CYS A 342 31.00 27.92 -1.09
CA CYS A 342 32.03 26.93 -1.44
C CYS A 342 33.31 27.07 -0.61
N THR A 343 33.20 27.59 0.62
CA THR A 343 34.36 27.93 1.45
C THR A 343 35.04 26.69 2.02
N ASN A 344 34.26 25.64 2.30
CA ASN A 344 34.76 24.40 2.87
C ASN A 344 34.76 23.28 1.82
N PRO A 345 35.80 22.42 1.81
CA PRO A 345 35.70 21.12 1.14
C PRO A 345 34.58 20.29 1.78
N PRO A 346 33.91 19.41 1.01
CA PRO A 346 32.83 18.57 1.53
C PRO A 346 33.37 17.44 2.40
N THR A 347 33.73 17.78 3.64
CA THR A 347 34.32 16.86 4.62
C THR A 347 33.30 16.33 5.62
N THR A 348 32.20 17.05 5.82
CA THR A 348 31.11 16.67 6.70
C THR A 348 29.77 16.71 5.97
N SER A 349 28.75 16.06 6.53
CA SER A 349 27.39 16.07 5.99
C SER A 349 26.70 17.45 6.08
N ALA A 350 27.32 18.44 6.73
CA ALA A 350 26.82 19.81 6.75
C ALA A 350 27.27 20.61 5.51
N ASP A 351 28.23 20.12 4.73
CA ASP A 351 28.89 20.91 3.68
C ASP A 351 28.28 20.74 2.28
N TYR A 352 27.62 19.61 2.02
CA TYR A 352 27.12 19.25 0.70
C TYR A 352 25.74 18.58 0.75
N MET A 353 24.98 18.72 -0.32
CA MET A 353 23.79 17.91 -0.60
C MET A 353 24.13 16.69 -1.47
N LEU A 354 25.04 16.90 -2.43
CA LEU A 354 25.44 15.92 -3.43
C LEU A 354 26.89 16.19 -3.86
N ILE A 355 27.67 15.13 -4.06
CA ILE A 355 29.01 15.20 -4.64
C ILE A 355 29.02 14.38 -5.93
N TRP A 356 29.68 14.89 -6.96
CA TRP A 356 30.04 14.16 -8.15
C TRP A 356 31.57 14.09 -8.27
N ASP A 357 32.11 12.89 -8.14
CA ASP A 357 33.53 12.59 -8.24
C ASP A 357 33.78 11.48 -9.28
N PRO A 358 34.07 11.83 -10.54
CA PRO A 358 34.23 10.85 -11.61
C PRO A 358 35.43 9.90 -11.41
N GLY A 359 36.31 10.16 -10.43
CA GLY A 359 37.41 9.27 -10.08
C GLY A 359 37.02 8.09 -9.18
N LYS A 360 35.78 8.06 -8.65
CA LYS A 360 35.30 7.00 -7.74
C LYS A 360 34.50 5.92 -8.47
N SER A 361 34.38 4.73 -7.86
CA SER A 361 33.57 3.62 -8.38
C SER A 361 32.07 3.91 -8.37
N ALA A 362 31.60 4.65 -7.37
CA ALA A 362 30.29 5.29 -7.34
C ALA A 362 30.50 6.81 -7.33
N PRO A 363 30.59 7.44 -8.52
CA PRO A 363 30.90 8.86 -8.62
C PRO A 363 29.89 9.79 -7.94
N LEU A 364 28.62 9.41 -7.95
CA LEU A 364 27.55 10.22 -7.37
C LEU A 364 27.34 9.86 -5.90
N GLN A 365 27.67 10.76 -4.99
CA GLN A 365 27.46 10.56 -3.55
C GLN A 365 26.33 11.46 -3.07
N LEU A 366 25.22 10.84 -2.67
CA LEU A 366 24.06 11.51 -2.07
C LEU A 366 24.26 11.62 -0.56
N ASN A 367 23.96 12.78 0.01
CA ASN A 367 24.09 12.95 1.45
C ASN A 367 22.88 12.36 2.19
N THR A 368 22.97 11.11 2.61
CA THR A 368 21.91 10.41 3.36
C THR A 368 21.52 11.14 4.66
N ALA A 369 22.43 11.91 5.28
CA ALA A 369 22.09 12.69 6.47
C ALA A 369 21.14 13.87 6.16
N GLN A 370 21.04 14.27 4.88
CA GLN A 370 20.14 15.32 4.38
C GLN A 370 18.93 14.74 3.61
N GLN A 371 18.68 13.43 3.65
CA GLN A 371 17.65 12.74 2.87
C GLN A 371 16.20 13.26 3.06
N SER A 372 15.95 14.01 4.14
CA SER A 372 14.66 14.66 4.41
C SER A 372 14.48 16.00 3.66
N THR A 373 15.54 16.54 3.07
CA THR A 373 15.54 17.80 2.32
C THR A 373 15.98 17.55 0.88
N PRO A 374 15.20 17.97 -0.13
CA PRO A 374 15.56 17.72 -1.51
C PRO A 374 16.58 18.73 -2.02
N VAL A 375 17.26 18.38 -3.11
CA VAL A 375 18.00 19.33 -3.96
C VAL A 375 17.05 19.88 -5.00
N PHE A 376 16.85 21.19 -5.03
CA PHE A 376 16.06 21.87 -6.04
C PHE A 376 16.91 22.29 -7.23
N ILE A 377 16.46 21.94 -8.44
CA ILE A 377 17.15 22.16 -9.72
C ILE A 377 16.17 22.89 -10.68
N PRO A 378 16.43 24.15 -11.05
CA PRO A 378 15.51 24.97 -11.87
C PRO A 378 15.56 24.70 -13.38
N GLY A 379 16.22 23.62 -13.82
CA GLY A 379 16.43 23.30 -15.23
C GLY A 379 16.28 21.80 -15.49
N VAL A 380 17.29 21.17 -16.07
CA VAL A 380 17.28 19.74 -16.43
C VAL A 380 18.41 18.97 -15.76
N VAL A 381 18.16 17.70 -15.43
CA VAL A 381 19.19 16.72 -15.10
C VAL A 381 19.50 15.90 -16.35
N VAL A 382 20.76 15.95 -16.79
CA VAL A 382 21.22 15.27 -18.01
C VAL A 382 22.24 14.19 -17.66
N ILE A 383 21.98 12.97 -18.10
CA ILE A 383 22.77 11.77 -17.80
C ILE A 383 23.25 11.17 -19.12
N ASN A 384 24.33 11.71 -19.68
CA ASN A 384 24.89 11.25 -20.97
C ASN A 384 25.91 10.12 -20.84
N GLN A 385 26.19 9.69 -19.62
CA GLN A 385 27.11 8.59 -19.28
C GLN A 385 26.53 7.82 -18.10
N ASN A 386 27.06 6.63 -17.82
CA ASN A 386 26.64 5.87 -16.65
C ASN A 386 26.97 6.64 -15.36
N VAL A 387 25.98 6.75 -14.49
CA VAL A 387 26.05 7.40 -13.18
C VAL A 387 25.75 6.34 -12.13
N SER A 388 26.81 5.85 -11.47
CA SER A 388 26.68 5.01 -10.29
C SER A 388 26.62 5.87 -9.03
N TYR A 389 25.69 5.57 -8.12
CA TYR A 389 25.45 6.37 -6.94
C TYR A 389 25.42 5.59 -5.62
N THR A 390 25.75 6.28 -4.52
CA THR A 390 25.60 5.79 -3.14
C THR A 390 24.76 6.77 -2.32
N GLY A 391 24.02 6.26 -1.35
CA GLY A 391 23.23 7.05 -0.41
C GLY A 391 21.79 7.30 -0.86
N VAL A 392 21.06 8.07 -0.06
CA VAL A 392 19.64 8.36 -0.29
C VAL A 392 19.45 9.86 -0.50
N GLY A 393 18.70 10.23 -1.55
CA GLY A 393 18.46 11.63 -1.87
C GLY A 393 17.31 11.85 -2.85
N THR A 394 16.79 13.08 -2.88
CA THR A 394 15.75 13.50 -3.83
C THR A 394 16.21 14.71 -4.63
N LEU A 395 16.11 14.63 -5.95
CA LEU A 395 16.31 15.74 -6.87
C LEU A 395 14.93 16.23 -7.33
N VAL A 396 14.58 17.46 -6.96
CA VAL A 396 13.36 18.14 -7.39
C VAL A 396 13.71 19.04 -8.55
N VAL A 397 13.14 18.77 -9.72
CA VAL A 397 13.47 19.43 -10.98
C VAL A 397 12.26 20.21 -11.46
N GLN A 398 12.45 21.50 -11.75
CA GLN A 398 11.42 22.33 -12.37
C GLN A 398 11.92 22.86 -13.70
N THR A 399 11.26 22.50 -14.79
CA THR A 399 11.57 23.05 -16.12
C THR A 399 10.68 24.25 -16.42
N THR A 400 11.20 25.20 -17.20
CA THR A 400 10.38 26.27 -17.76
C THR A 400 9.50 25.72 -18.88
N GLY A 401 8.19 25.97 -18.82
CA GLY A 401 7.24 25.62 -19.88
C GLY A 401 6.95 24.13 -20.07
N GLY A 402 7.31 23.25 -19.11
CA GLY A 402 7.01 21.82 -19.18
C GLY A 402 7.93 21.02 -20.10
N GLY A 403 9.17 21.47 -20.31
CA GLY A 403 10.20 20.74 -21.05
C GLY A 403 10.66 19.45 -20.36
N THR A 404 11.69 18.81 -20.92
CA THR A 404 12.29 17.60 -20.33
C THR A 404 13.11 17.95 -19.09
N GLY A 405 12.73 17.40 -17.93
CA GLY A 405 13.42 17.61 -16.65
C GLY A 405 14.44 16.54 -16.31
N LEU A 406 14.29 15.33 -16.86
CA LEU A 406 15.30 14.27 -16.80
C LEU A 406 15.50 13.69 -18.19
N ASP A 407 16.75 13.69 -18.65
CA ASP A 407 17.16 13.08 -19.91
C ASP A 407 18.35 12.16 -19.68
N THR A 408 18.16 10.86 -19.90
CA THR A 408 19.24 9.87 -19.78
C THR A 408 19.97 9.58 -21.08
N GLY A 409 19.65 10.24 -22.20
CA GLY A 409 20.42 10.16 -23.46
C GLY A 409 20.89 8.77 -23.88
N SER A 410 22.05 8.33 -23.38
CA SER A 410 22.52 6.94 -23.50
C SER A 410 23.06 6.32 -22.20
N GLY A 411 23.01 7.06 -21.09
CA GLY A 411 23.54 6.69 -19.78
C GLY A 411 22.57 5.90 -18.90
N GLN A 412 23.15 5.14 -17.98
CA GLN A 412 22.46 4.41 -16.93
C GLN A 412 22.50 5.16 -15.60
N ILE A 413 21.48 4.96 -14.77
CA ILE A 413 21.48 5.37 -13.36
C ILE A 413 21.53 4.09 -12.53
N LEU A 414 22.62 3.88 -11.80
CA LEU A 414 22.91 2.62 -11.13
C LEU A 414 23.12 2.87 -9.64
N ALA A 415 22.46 2.10 -8.78
CA ALA A 415 22.85 2.06 -7.37
C ALA A 415 24.29 1.50 -7.23
N SER A 416 24.91 1.65 -6.07
CA SER A 416 26.30 1.23 -5.87
C SER A 416 26.51 -0.27 -6.01
N ASN A 417 25.44 -1.03 -5.79
CA ASN A 417 25.32 -2.45 -6.07
C ASN A 417 24.07 -2.69 -6.93
N PRO A 418 24.16 -2.48 -8.26
CA PRO A 418 22.99 -2.50 -9.12
C PRO A 418 22.37 -3.89 -9.21
N ALA A 419 21.08 -3.96 -9.49
CA ALA A 419 20.33 -5.20 -9.67
C ALA A 419 20.89 -6.08 -10.80
N SER A 420 21.61 -5.53 -11.77
CA SER A 420 22.33 -6.29 -12.81
C SER A 420 23.56 -7.07 -12.34
N TYR A 421 24.13 -6.77 -11.17
CA TYR A 421 25.51 -7.17 -10.83
C TYR A 421 25.64 -8.48 -10.04
N SER A 422 24.63 -9.35 -10.02
CA SER A 422 24.75 -10.66 -9.38
C SER A 422 25.62 -11.62 -10.21
N ASN A 423 26.72 -12.10 -9.62
CA ASN A 423 27.68 -13.10 -10.14
C ASN A 423 28.79 -12.62 -11.10
N GLY A 424 29.18 -11.35 -11.07
CA GLY A 424 30.45 -10.92 -11.71
C GLY A 424 30.51 -11.08 -13.24
N GLN A 425 29.38 -11.29 -13.90
CA GLN A 425 29.26 -11.34 -15.35
C GLN A 425 28.22 -10.31 -15.81
N ASN A 426 28.71 -9.21 -16.38
CA ASN A 426 27.89 -8.30 -17.18
C ASN A 426 27.96 -8.76 -18.65
N PRO A 427 27.07 -9.64 -19.09
CA PRO A 427 26.47 -9.42 -20.40
C PRO A 427 25.03 -9.96 -20.51
N CYS A 428 24.06 -9.08 -20.81
CA CYS A 428 22.87 -9.40 -21.62
C CYS A 428 21.94 -10.59 -21.22
N GLY A 429 22.10 -11.19 -20.03
CA GLY A 429 21.28 -12.31 -19.57
C GLY A 429 21.19 -12.28 -18.06
N TYR A 430 20.21 -11.56 -17.53
CA TYR A 430 20.02 -11.43 -16.09
C TYR A 430 19.41 -12.72 -15.54
N PRO A 431 20.17 -13.54 -14.77
CA PRO A 431 19.58 -14.65 -14.06
C PRO A 431 18.85 -14.10 -12.85
N ASN A 432 17.53 -14.34 -12.79
CA ASN A 432 16.66 -14.18 -11.62
C ASN A 432 16.85 -12.89 -10.81
N PRO A 433 15.97 -11.91 -10.97
CA PRO A 433 16.40 -10.56 -10.72
C PRO A 433 16.64 -10.28 -9.24
N THR A 434 17.88 -9.90 -8.96
CA THR A 434 18.30 -9.27 -7.71
C THR A 434 17.58 -7.94 -7.51
N THR A 435 17.46 -7.50 -6.26
CA THR A 435 16.80 -6.25 -5.88
C THR A 435 17.84 -5.15 -5.73
N MET A 436 17.50 -3.93 -6.14
CA MET A 436 18.27 -2.73 -5.80
C MET A 436 18.53 -2.66 -4.27
N PRO A 437 19.71 -2.22 -3.81
CA PRO A 437 20.03 -2.19 -2.39
C PRO A 437 19.14 -1.20 -1.64
N LYS A 438 18.61 -1.60 -0.49
CA LYS A 438 17.77 -0.73 0.35
C LYS A 438 18.49 0.54 0.85
N THR A 439 19.82 0.54 0.86
CA THR A 439 20.66 1.61 1.42
C THR A 439 20.94 2.75 0.45
N ASP A 440 20.74 2.54 -0.85
CA ASP A 440 20.93 3.54 -1.88
C ASP A 440 19.59 3.79 -2.55
N LEU A 441 19.15 5.04 -2.64
CA LEU A 441 17.92 5.39 -3.36
C LEU A 441 17.99 6.82 -3.89
N LEU A 442 18.01 6.94 -5.22
CA LEU A 442 17.91 8.20 -5.91
C LEU A 442 16.49 8.42 -6.43
N ALA A 443 15.84 9.47 -5.94
CA ALA A 443 14.52 9.85 -6.37
C ALA A 443 14.52 11.15 -7.17
N PHE A 444 13.62 11.23 -8.15
CA PHE A 444 13.38 12.40 -8.97
C PHE A 444 11.92 12.84 -8.85
N VAL A 445 11.71 14.12 -8.56
CA VAL A 445 10.39 14.78 -8.60
C VAL A 445 10.45 15.85 -9.68
N ILE A 446 9.74 15.68 -10.79
CA ILE A 446 10.00 16.42 -12.03
C ILE A 446 8.75 17.14 -12.50
N ALA A 447 8.80 18.48 -12.48
CA ALA A 447 7.86 19.32 -13.23
C ALA A 447 8.28 19.42 -14.70
N GLY A 448 7.93 18.39 -15.47
CA GLY A 448 8.26 18.26 -16.89
C GLY A 448 8.18 16.83 -17.39
N ASN A 449 8.73 16.61 -18.58
CA ASN A 449 8.84 15.29 -19.20
C ASN A 449 10.07 14.52 -18.70
N VAL A 450 10.00 13.20 -18.81
CA VAL A 450 11.10 12.29 -18.52
C VAL A 450 11.44 11.53 -19.78
N THR A 451 12.69 11.58 -20.19
CA THR A 451 13.19 10.81 -21.32
C THR A 451 14.23 9.83 -20.83
N MET A 452 13.86 8.54 -20.80
CA MET A 452 14.78 7.46 -20.48
C MET A 452 15.17 6.72 -21.74
N GLN A 453 16.36 7.03 -22.23
CA GLN A 453 16.89 6.48 -23.46
C GLN A 453 18.00 5.47 -23.19
N GLY A 454 17.94 4.40 -23.97
CA GLY A 454 18.93 3.35 -24.04
C GLY A 454 20.07 3.68 -25.02
N SER A 455 21.24 3.07 -24.88
CA SER A 455 22.28 3.06 -25.94
C SER A 455 21.86 2.27 -27.19
N GLY A 456 20.74 1.55 -27.14
CA GLY A 456 20.21 0.74 -28.26
C GLY A 456 20.96 -0.58 -28.51
N THR A 457 21.92 -0.95 -27.66
CA THR A 457 22.55 -2.27 -27.69
C THR A 457 21.67 -3.32 -27.00
N THR A 458 21.86 -4.61 -27.31
CA THR A 458 21.00 -5.72 -26.86
C THR A 458 20.98 -5.96 -25.34
N CYS A 459 21.86 -5.31 -24.57
CA CYS A 459 21.84 -5.39 -23.11
C CYS A 459 20.93 -4.29 -22.58
N SER A 460 19.81 -4.66 -21.94
CA SER A 460 18.88 -3.70 -21.34
C SER A 460 19.62 -2.70 -20.46
N GLN A 461 19.30 -1.41 -20.59
CA GLN A 461 19.89 -0.40 -19.72
C GLN A 461 19.13 -0.28 -18.41
N GLU A 462 19.82 -0.56 -17.32
CA GLU A 462 19.27 -0.46 -15.97
C GLU A 462 19.17 0.99 -15.50
N GLN A 463 18.04 1.28 -14.84
CA GLN A 463 17.73 2.56 -14.22
C GLN A 463 17.18 2.28 -12.81
N ASP A 464 18.02 2.47 -11.80
CA ASP A 464 17.73 2.25 -10.39
C ASP A 464 17.22 3.55 -9.75
N VAL A 465 15.90 3.81 -9.85
CA VAL A 465 15.35 5.12 -9.49
C VAL A 465 13.89 5.07 -9.04
N VAL A 466 13.51 6.11 -8.29
CA VAL A 466 12.10 6.51 -8.12
C VAL A 466 11.85 7.78 -8.94
N ILE A 467 10.78 7.79 -9.74
CA ILE A 467 10.41 8.93 -10.59
C ILE A 467 8.97 9.32 -10.30
N ILE A 468 8.76 10.60 -10.00
CA ILE A 468 7.45 11.24 -9.93
C ILE A 468 7.47 12.43 -10.87
N ALA A 469 6.96 12.26 -12.08
CA ALA A 469 6.81 13.34 -13.05
C ALA A 469 5.44 14.02 -12.89
N GLY A 470 5.26 15.25 -13.36
CA GLY A 470 3.97 15.97 -13.36
C GLY A 470 4.11 17.44 -13.73
N ALA A 471 3.43 17.93 -14.77
CA ALA A 471 3.59 19.31 -15.26
C ALA A 471 2.27 20.11 -15.23
N SER A 472 2.35 21.42 -15.50
CA SER A 472 1.17 22.23 -15.84
C SER A 472 0.79 21.96 -17.30
N GLY A 473 0.28 20.76 -17.56
CA GLY A 473 0.14 20.14 -18.89
C GLY A 473 0.52 18.66 -18.79
N THR A 474 0.47 17.90 -19.90
CA THR A 474 0.75 16.46 -19.84
C THR A 474 2.23 16.16 -19.70
N SER A 475 2.63 15.62 -18.54
CA SER A 475 3.99 15.07 -18.36
C SER A 475 4.08 13.66 -18.93
N THR A 476 5.04 13.42 -19.81
CA THR A 476 5.23 12.12 -20.44
C THR A 476 6.52 11.47 -19.98
N PHE A 477 6.44 10.21 -19.56
CA PHE A 477 7.60 9.32 -19.48
C PHE A 477 7.79 8.66 -20.84
N THR A 478 8.91 8.96 -21.49
CA THR A 478 9.25 8.44 -22.82
C THR A 478 10.41 7.47 -22.74
N SER A 479 10.26 6.33 -23.43
CA SER A 479 11.40 5.47 -23.73
C SER A 479 11.35 4.94 -25.16
N SER A 480 12.42 5.20 -25.91
CA SER A 480 12.54 4.75 -27.32
C SER A 480 13.49 3.58 -27.53
N LYS A 481 14.05 3.04 -26.44
CA LYS A 481 14.99 1.91 -26.44
C LYS A 481 14.69 1.01 -25.24
N LYS A 482 15.15 -0.25 -25.29
CA LYS A 482 14.95 -1.18 -24.18
C LYS A 482 15.66 -0.72 -22.91
N VAL A 483 14.89 -0.37 -21.89
CA VAL A 483 15.36 0.00 -20.55
C VAL A 483 14.71 -0.88 -19.48
N ASN A 484 15.42 -1.17 -18.41
CA ASN A 484 14.89 -1.85 -17.24
C ASN A 484 14.86 -0.85 -16.09
N VAL A 485 13.68 -0.46 -15.63
CA VAL A 485 13.53 0.46 -14.50
C VAL A 485 13.26 -0.35 -13.24
N TYR A 486 14.16 -0.28 -12.27
CA TYR A 486 13.99 -0.86 -10.95
C TYR A 486 13.60 0.26 -9.98
N GLY A 487 12.45 0.12 -9.33
CA GLY A 487 11.89 1.13 -8.44
C GLY A 487 10.45 1.47 -8.79
N VAL A 488 10.16 2.76 -8.94
CA VAL A 488 8.79 3.28 -9.12
C VAL A 488 8.78 4.35 -10.19
N VAL A 489 7.82 4.26 -11.12
CA VAL A 489 7.54 5.32 -12.11
C VAL A 489 6.10 5.80 -11.97
N ILE A 490 5.93 7.04 -11.50
CA ILE A 490 4.65 7.74 -11.44
C ILE A 490 4.68 8.86 -12.48
N THR A 491 3.77 8.78 -13.44
CA THR A 491 3.68 9.77 -14.52
C THR A 491 2.25 9.98 -14.97
N GLU A 492 2.01 11.08 -15.68
CA GLU A 492 0.69 11.37 -16.22
C GLU A 492 0.45 10.49 -17.44
N GLN A 493 1.39 10.45 -18.38
CA GLN A 493 1.35 9.62 -19.58
C GLN A 493 2.61 8.76 -19.71
N LEU A 494 2.42 7.47 -19.97
CA LEU A 494 3.49 6.58 -20.45
C LEU A 494 3.45 6.58 -21.98
N ASP A 495 4.57 6.87 -22.62
CA ASP A 495 4.73 6.76 -24.08
C ASP A 495 6.00 5.99 -24.41
N THR A 496 5.86 4.77 -24.89
CA THR A 496 7.00 3.86 -25.01
C THR A 496 7.00 3.20 -26.37
N THR A 497 8.07 3.40 -27.13
CA THR A 497 8.21 2.84 -28.48
C THR A 497 9.08 1.57 -28.52
N GLN A 498 10.01 1.39 -27.57
CA GLN A 498 10.80 0.15 -27.45
C GLN A 498 10.97 -0.34 -26.00
N ASN A 499 9.98 -1.09 -25.52
CA ASN A 499 10.13 -2.12 -24.50
C ASN A 499 10.77 -1.73 -23.15
N PRO A 500 10.26 -0.75 -22.38
CA PRO A 500 10.63 -0.69 -20.99
C PRO A 500 10.09 -1.90 -20.23
N ASP A 501 10.93 -2.47 -19.38
CA ASP A 501 10.53 -3.44 -18.36
C ASP A 501 10.57 -2.72 -16.99
N PHE A 502 9.45 -2.71 -16.27
CA PHE A 502 9.34 -2.09 -14.94
C PHE A 502 9.40 -3.16 -13.85
N TYR A 503 10.23 -2.95 -12.85
CA TYR A 503 10.46 -3.91 -11.79
C TYR A 503 10.27 -3.27 -10.41
N GLN A 504 9.30 -3.78 -9.66
CA GLN A 504 9.06 -3.38 -8.29
C GLN A 504 10.29 -3.66 -7.42
N MET A 505 10.66 -2.67 -6.61
CA MET A 505 11.67 -2.80 -5.57
C MET A 505 11.00 -3.21 -4.24
N PRO A 506 11.39 -4.34 -3.63
CA PRO A 506 10.86 -4.70 -2.32
C PRO A 506 11.24 -3.70 -1.24
N ASP A 507 10.34 -3.52 -0.28
CA ASP A 507 10.47 -2.59 0.85
C ASP A 507 10.64 -1.12 0.45
N ILE A 508 10.23 -0.74 -0.77
CA ILE A 508 10.39 0.65 -1.26
C ILE A 508 9.80 1.67 -0.27
N LEU A 509 8.62 1.41 0.28
CA LEU A 509 7.96 2.29 1.25
C LEU A 509 8.72 2.47 2.56
N GLN A 510 9.64 1.56 2.90
CA GLN A 510 10.47 1.69 4.11
C GLN A 510 11.72 2.55 3.87
N ASN A 511 12.12 2.71 2.60
CA ASN A 511 13.41 3.31 2.22
C ASN A 511 13.27 4.62 1.43
N VAL A 512 12.06 4.99 1.02
CA VAL A 512 11.84 6.25 0.30
C VAL A 512 12.20 7.48 1.15
N PRO A 513 12.89 8.48 0.57
CA PRO A 513 13.21 9.71 1.27
C PRO A 513 11.96 10.53 1.59
N GLY A 514 12.02 11.31 2.67
CA GLY A 514 10.90 12.12 3.17
C GLY A 514 10.17 12.94 2.10
N PRO A 515 10.88 13.68 1.22
CA PRO A 515 10.28 14.41 0.10
C PRO A 515 9.37 13.56 -0.81
N VAL A 516 9.76 12.32 -1.11
CA VAL A 516 9.02 11.39 -1.97
C VAL A 516 7.74 10.90 -1.29
N SER A 517 7.83 10.52 -0.01
CA SER A 517 6.65 10.16 0.78
C SER A 517 5.68 11.35 0.89
N THR A 518 6.21 12.56 1.08
CA THR A 518 5.41 13.79 1.23
C THR A 518 4.64 14.13 -0.04
N ILE A 519 5.31 14.10 -1.21
CA ILE A 519 4.64 14.41 -2.48
C ILE A 519 3.60 13.35 -2.85
N ALA A 520 3.89 12.07 -2.58
CA ALA A 520 2.97 10.98 -2.91
C ALA A 520 1.61 11.15 -2.25
N THR A 521 1.55 11.75 -1.05
CA THR A 521 0.31 12.00 -0.29
C THR A 521 -0.04 13.48 -0.14
N TYR A 522 0.56 14.38 -0.92
CA TYR A 522 0.46 15.82 -0.70
C TYR A 522 -0.98 16.35 -0.86
N ASN A 523 -1.52 16.89 0.24
CA ASN A 523 -2.85 17.54 0.31
C ASN A 523 -4.00 16.72 -0.28
N THR A 524 -3.92 15.40 -0.20
CA THR A 524 -4.96 14.51 -0.74
C THR A 524 -5.29 13.40 0.23
N THR A 525 -6.54 12.96 0.20
CA THR A 525 -6.95 11.73 0.91
C THR A 525 -6.62 10.53 0.05
N MET A 526 -6.20 9.46 0.71
CA MET A 526 -5.82 8.22 0.04
C MET A 526 -6.80 7.10 0.38
N PRO A 527 -7.05 6.18 -0.57
CA PRO A 527 -7.86 5.01 -0.28
C PRO A 527 -7.16 4.12 0.76
N VAL A 528 -7.97 3.44 1.55
CA VAL A 528 -7.52 2.55 2.62
C VAL A 528 -8.00 1.15 2.29
N VAL A 529 -7.09 0.19 2.38
CA VAL A 529 -7.35 -1.23 2.14
C VAL A 529 -6.98 -2.06 3.36
N VAL A 530 -7.59 -3.23 3.45
CA VAL A 530 -7.27 -4.23 4.47
C VAL A 530 -6.17 -5.13 3.93
N TRP A 531 -5.00 -5.12 4.56
CA TRP A 531 -3.89 -6.01 4.23
C TRP A 531 -3.92 -7.32 4.99
N GLN A 532 -4.40 -7.28 6.24
CA GLN A 532 -4.57 -8.47 7.07
C GLN A 532 -5.89 -8.38 7.81
N TRP A 533 -6.55 -9.52 7.96
CA TRP A 533 -7.79 -9.65 8.72
C TRP A 533 -7.71 -10.90 9.58
N ARG A 534 -8.12 -10.79 10.84
CA ARG A 534 -8.33 -11.93 11.72
C ARG A 534 -9.43 -11.66 12.73
N GLU A 535 -10.30 -12.63 12.92
CA GLU A 535 -11.15 -12.70 14.10
C GLU A 535 -10.32 -13.20 15.28
N LEU A 536 -10.43 -12.52 16.42
CA LEU A 536 -9.86 -13.03 17.67
C LEU A 536 -10.89 -13.92 18.35
N LEU A 537 -10.51 -15.17 18.59
CA LEU A 537 -11.23 -16.04 19.51
C LEU A 537 -10.95 -15.55 20.93
N ASN A 538 -11.99 -15.08 21.61
CA ASN A 538 -11.95 -14.75 23.03
C ASN A 538 -11.87 -16.00 23.90
#